data_AF-A0A7W7HHP5-F1
#
_entry.id   AF-A0A7W7HHP5-F1
#
_cell.length_a   1.000
_cell.length_b   1.000
_cell.length_c   1.000
_cell.angle_alpha   90.00
_cell.angle_beta   90.00
_cell.angle_gamma   90.00
#
_symmetry.space_group_name_H-M   'P 1'
#
loop_
_entity.id
_entity.type
_entity.pdbx_description
1 polymer ?
#
loop_
_entity_poly.entity_id
_entity_poly.type
_entity_poly.pdbx_seq_one_letter_code
_entity_poly.pdbx_strand_id
1 'polypeptide(L)'
;MRLLKILFAIVIAVTALAGCGLFEESDKEKFERILDESASFSVFLDDDVTEQQRADIRARLEKEPGVTEVTFETKAAAYEKFKEIWADDPEFVDQVNEDSMPESFRLTTENAATSREIRDGSAADELEAMPGVREVIFPCTTIEECRQSVVDQNSGRTS
;
A
#
# COMPACT_ATOMS: atom_id res chain seq x y z
N MET A 1 -31.97 -36.85 37.79
CA MET A 1 -32.02 -35.37 37.63
C MET A 1 -30.79 -34.63 38.18
N ARG A 2 -30.22 -34.98 39.34
CA ARG A 2 -29.01 -34.32 39.88
C ARG A 2 -27.74 -34.61 39.06
N LEU A 3 -27.56 -35.84 38.59
CA LEU A 3 -26.43 -36.25 37.73
C LEU A 3 -26.43 -35.58 36.34
N LEU A 4 -27.61 -35.40 35.73
CA LEU A 4 -27.75 -34.73 34.42
C LEU A 4 -27.43 -33.22 34.50
N LYS A 5 -27.77 -32.56 35.62
CA LYS A 5 -27.42 -31.15 35.88
C LYS A 5 -25.92 -30.94 36.09
N ILE A 6 -25.23 -31.90 36.72
CA ILE A 6 -23.78 -31.83 36.94
C ILE A 6 -23.02 -32.01 35.62
N LEU A 7 -23.44 -32.95 34.77
CA LEU A 7 -22.85 -33.14 33.44
C LEU A 7 -23.01 -31.90 32.55
N PHE A 8 -24.17 -31.24 32.57
CA PHE A 8 -24.41 -30.03 31.78
C PHE A 8 -23.55 -28.84 32.25
N ALA A 9 -23.34 -28.69 33.55
CA ALA A 9 -22.49 -27.63 34.11
C ALA A 9 -21.00 -27.80 33.76
N ILE A 10 -20.51 -29.04 33.67
CA ILE A 10 -19.11 -29.33 33.33
C ILE A 10 -18.83 -29.01 31.85
N VAL A 11 -19.74 -29.32 30.93
CA VAL A 11 -19.55 -29.01 29.50
C VAL A 11 -19.46 -27.50 29.26
N ILE A 12 -20.28 -26.69 29.94
CA ILE A 12 -20.25 -25.22 29.85
C ILE A 12 -18.96 -24.64 30.47
N ALA A 13 -18.45 -25.26 31.54
CA ALA A 13 -17.19 -24.83 32.16
C ALA A 13 -15.96 -25.17 31.28
N VAL A 14 -15.99 -26.31 30.57
CA VAL A 14 -14.90 -26.70 29.65
C VAL A 14 -14.89 -25.83 28.39
N THR A 15 -16.05 -25.39 27.88
CA THR A 15 -16.09 -24.44 26.75
C THR A 15 -15.67 -23.03 27.16
N ALA A 16 -15.95 -22.58 28.39
CA ALA A 16 -15.48 -21.30 28.90
C ALA A 16 -13.94 -21.25 29.11
N LEU A 17 -13.29 -22.39 29.39
CA LEU A 17 -11.83 -22.50 29.51
C LEU A 17 -11.11 -22.53 28.15
N ALA A 18 -11.82 -22.79 27.04
CA ALA A 18 -11.32 -22.62 25.67
C ALA A 18 -11.58 -21.21 25.10
N GLY A 19 -12.04 -20.28 25.95
CA GLY A 19 -12.57 -18.96 25.58
C GLY A 19 -11.55 -17.85 25.28
N CYS A 20 -10.33 -18.16 24.84
CA CYS A 20 -9.38 -17.13 24.37
C CYS A 20 -8.68 -17.45 23.03
N GLY A 21 -9.02 -18.55 22.33
CA GLY A 21 -8.27 -18.99 21.14
C GLY A 21 -9.10 -19.23 19.87
N LEU A 22 -10.36 -18.79 19.80
CA LEU A 22 -11.26 -19.21 18.70
C LEU A 22 -11.25 -18.33 17.44
N PHE A 23 -10.40 -17.31 17.37
CA PHE A 23 -10.13 -16.56 16.14
C PHE A 23 -8.68 -16.05 16.17
N GLU A 24 -7.72 -16.97 16.25
CA GLU A 24 -6.36 -16.66 15.79
C GLU A 24 -6.45 -16.66 14.26
N GLU A 25 -6.82 -15.51 13.68
CA GLU A 25 -6.68 -15.30 12.24
C GLU A 25 -5.26 -15.70 11.88
N SER A 26 -5.13 -16.57 10.88
CA SER A 26 -3.80 -17.01 10.47
C SER A 26 -2.98 -15.79 10.07
N ASP A 27 -1.66 -15.81 10.31
CA ASP A 27 -0.77 -14.72 9.89
C ASP A 27 -1.01 -14.35 8.41
N LYS A 28 -1.30 -15.36 7.59
CA LYS A 28 -1.67 -15.19 6.19
C LYS A 28 -2.91 -14.31 5.99
N GLU A 29 -4.05 -14.64 6.61
CA GLU A 29 -5.30 -13.89 6.45
C GLU A 29 -5.14 -12.43 6.94
N LYS A 30 -4.39 -12.23 8.03
CA LYS A 30 -4.08 -10.89 8.53
C LYS A 30 -3.26 -10.08 7.53
N PHE A 31 -2.23 -10.68 6.94
CA PHE A 31 -1.41 -10.01 5.93
C PHE A 31 -2.21 -9.72 4.65
N GLU A 32 -3.06 -10.64 4.20
CA GLU A 32 -3.94 -10.41 3.05
C GLU A 32 -4.88 -9.22 3.29
N ARG A 33 -5.46 -9.10 4.50
CA ARG A 33 -6.26 -7.92 4.87
C ARG A 33 -5.44 -6.63 4.84
N ILE A 34 -4.22 -6.64 5.36
CA ILE A 34 -3.34 -5.47 5.33
C ILE A 34 -3.06 -5.04 3.89
N LEU A 35 -2.81 -5.99 2.99
CA LEU A 35 -2.59 -5.69 1.58
C LEU A 35 -3.83 -5.08 0.92
N ASP A 36 -5.02 -5.59 1.24
CA ASP A 36 -6.27 -5.02 0.72
C ASP A 36 -6.54 -3.62 1.26
N GLU A 37 -6.36 -3.40 2.57
CA GLU A 37 -6.61 -2.10 3.21
C GLU A 37 -5.58 -1.03 2.82
N SER A 38 -4.36 -1.44 2.45
CA SER A 38 -3.28 -0.53 2.02
C SER A 38 -3.11 -0.47 0.50
N ALA A 39 -4.02 -1.09 -0.25
CA ALA A 39 -3.96 -1.18 -1.70
C ALA A 39 -3.94 0.21 -2.33
N SER A 40 -2.80 0.55 -2.91
CA SER A 40 -2.54 1.85 -3.49
C SER A 40 -1.48 1.77 -4.56
N PHE A 41 -1.41 2.76 -5.44
CA PHE A 41 -0.29 2.96 -6.35
C PHE A 41 0.01 4.45 -6.52
N SER A 42 1.18 4.77 -7.07
CA SER A 42 1.64 6.16 -7.22
C SER A 42 1.96 6.46 -8.67
N VAL A 43 1.55 7.64 -9.13
CA VAL A 43 1.88 8.18 -10.45
C VAL A 43 2.79 9.39 -10.22
N PHE A 44 4.07 9.24 -10.54
CA PHE A 44 5.07 10.30 -10.42
C PHE A 44 5.04 11.18 -11.67
N LEU A 45 5.16 12.48 -11.45
CA LEU A 45 5.09 13.49 -12.52
C LEU A 45 6.48 13.90 -12.96
N ASP A 46 6.59 14.39 -14.19
CA ASP A 46 7.78 15.08 -14.68
C ASP A 46 8.02 16.39 -13.93
N ASP A 47 9.28 16.84 -13.85
CA ASP A 47 9.64 18.07 -13.13
C ASP A 47 9.08 19.34 -13.79
N ASP A 48 8.87 19.31 -15.10
CA ASP A 48 8.32 20.40 -15.90
C ASP A 48 6.84 20.22 -16.24
N VAL A 49 6.13 19.34 -15.50
CA VAL A 49 4.69 19.13 -15.67
C VAL A 49 3.92 20.44 -15.57
N THR A 50 3.13 20.74 -16.60
CA THR A 50 2.31 21.94 -16.64
C THR A 50 1.04 21.78 -15.80
N GLU A 51 0.42 22.89 -15.38
CA GLU A 51 -0.85 22.84 -14.66
C GLU A 51 -1.95 22.11 -15.44
N GLN A 52 -1.96 22.29 -16.77
CA GLN A 52 -2.92 21.63 -17.66
C GLN A 52 -2.69 20.12 -17.70
N GLN A 53 -1.44 19.66 -17.90
CA GLN A 53 -1.11 18.23 -17.86
C GLN A 53 -1.47 17.62 -16.51
N ARG A 54 -1.14 18.30 -15.40
CA ARG A 54 -1.49 17.83 -14.06
C ARG A 54 -3.01 17.71 -13.85
N ALA A 55 -3.79 18.64 -14.41
CA ALA A 55 -5.25 18.57 -14.37
C ALA A 55 -5.80 17.42 -15.22
N ASP A 56 -5.23 17.19 -16.41
CA ASP A 56 -5.63 16.11 -17.31
C ASP A 56 -5.29 14.73 -16.72
N ILE A 57 -4.11 14.59 -16.10
CA ILE A 57 -3.70 13.40 -15.36
C ILE A 57 -4.68 13.14 -14.22
N ARG A 58 -4.93 14.12 -13.34
CA ARG A 58 -5.90 13.98 -12.25
C ARG A 58 -7.27 13.52 -12.76
N ALA A 59 -7.78 14.15 -13.82
CA ALA A 59 -9.09 13.81 -14.38
C ALA A 59 -9.15 12.41 -14.99
N ARG A 60 -8.03 11.87 -15.50
CA ARG A 60 -7.94 10.48 -15.97
C ARG A 60 -7.88 9.50 -14.79
N LEU A 61 -7.14 9.83 -13.73
CA LEU A 61 -6.99 9.03 -12.51
C LEU A 61 -8.31 8.91 -11.75
N GLU A 62 -9.06 10.01 -11.59
CA GLU A 62 -10.37 10.02 -10.93
C GLU A 62 -11.45 9.20 -11.67
N LYS A 63 -11.20 8.85 -12.93
CA LYS A 63 -12.09 8.01 -13.75
C LYS A 63 -11.65 6.56 -13.84
N GLU A 64 -10.49 6.22 -13.27
CA GLU A 64 -9.99 4.85 -13.30
C GLU A 64 -10.91 3.94 -12.46
N PRO A 65 -11.47 2.86 -13.05
CA PRO A 65 -12.33 1.94 -12.31
C PRO A 65 -11.64 1.36 -11.07
N GLY A 66 -12.35 1.36 -9.94
CA GLY A 66 -11.86 0.80 -8.69
C GLY A 66 -10.86 1.68 -7.92
N VAL A 67 -10.58 2.90 -8.40
CA VAL A 67 -9.93 3.95 -7.61
C VAL A 67 -10.97 4.61 -6.69
N THR A 68 -10.65 4.71 -5.40
CA THR A 68 -11.53 5.28 -4.38
C THR A 68 -11.09 6.66 -3.90
N GLU A 69 -9.79 6.98 -4.01
CA GLU A 69 -9.22 8.26 -3.62
C GLU A 69 -8.03 8.64 -4.50
N VAL A 70 -7.92 9.92 -4.84
CA VAL A 70 -6.77 10.50 -5.55
C VAL A 70 -6.21 11.66 -4.73
N THR A 71 -5.03 11.46 -4.16
CA THR A 71 -4.33 12.46 -3.35
C THR A 71 -3.13 13.00 -4.11
N PHE A 72 -3.02 14.32 -4.21
CA PHE A 72 -1.84 14.96 -4.78
C PHE A 72 -0.79 15.20 -3.69
N GLU A 73 0.43 14.79 -3.97
CA GLU A 73 1.59 14.91 -3.12
C GLU A 73 2.60 15.86 -3.77
N THR A 74 2.85 16.98 -3.08
CA THR A 74 3.80 18.01 -3.51
C THR A 74 5.23 17.58 -3.21
N LYS A 75 6.22 18.23 -3.84
CA LYS A 75 7.64 18.06 -3.51
C LYS A 75 7.93 18.23 -2.01
N ALA A 76 7.37 19.29 -1.42
CA ALA A 76 7.46 19.57 0.00
C ALA A 76 6.91 18.43 0.87
N ALA A 77 5.71 17.95 0.56
CA ALA A 77 5.09 16.85 1.31
C ALA A 77 5.88 15.54 1.17
N ALA A 78 6.37 15.23 -0.03
CA ALA A 78 7.24 14.08 -0.27
C ALA A 78 8.56 14.19 0.50
N TYR A 79 9.15 15.38 0.56
CA TYR A 79 10.38 15.63 1.31
C TYR A 79 10.18 15.48 2.82
N GLU A 80 9.07 15.97 3.38
CA GLU A 80 8.75 15.74 4.80
C GLU A 80 8.64 14.24 5.12
N LYS A 81 7.90 13.47 4.31
CA LYS A 81 7.83 12.01 4.49
C LYS A 81 9.18 11.33 4.34
N PHE A 82 10.00 11.77 3.39
CA PHE A 82 11.35 11.24 3.22
C PHE A 82 12.18 11.44 4.49
N LYS A 83 12.14 12.63 5.10
CA LYS A 83 12.83 12.88 6.38
C LYS A 83 12.31 11.99 7.52
N GLU A 84 11.01 11.72 7.55
CA GLU A 84 10.42 10.82 8.55
C GLU A 84 10.89 9.37 8.36
N ILE A 85 10.91 8.87 7.13
CA ILE A 85 11.34 7.50 6.80
C ILE A 85 12.83 7.30 7.09
N TRP A 86 13.66 8.29 6.80
CA TRP A 86 15.11 8.25 6.96
C TRP A 86 15.60 8.99 8.20
N ALA A 87 14.74 9.13 9.22
CA ALA A 87 15.11 9.80 10.47
C ALA A 87 16.29 9.16 11.20
N ASP A 88 16.51 7.86 10.98
CA ASP A 88 17.63 7.09 11.53
C ASP A 88 18.96 7.28 10.76
N ASP A 89 18.94 7.95 9.59
CA ASP A 89 20.11 8.24 8.75
C ASP A 89 20.13 9.74 8.33
N PRO A 90 20.40 10.64 9.29
CA PRO A 90 20.37 12.08 9.02
C PRO A 90 21.45 12.55 8.03
N GLU A 91 22.59 11.85 7.96
CA GLU A 91 23.65 12.18 6.98
C GLU A 91 23.17 11.91 5.54
N PHE A 92 22.34 10.89 5.33
CA PHE A 92 21.70 10.66 4.04
C PHE A 92 20.63 11.71 3.73
N VAL A 93 19.82 12.09 4.74
CA VAL A 93 18.80 13.14 4.58
C VAL A 93 19.41 14.47 4.13
N ASP A 94 20.54 14.87 4.73
CA ASP A 94 21.24 16.12 4.42
C ASP A 94 21.79 16.17 2.98
N GLN A 95 21.93 15.01 2.31
CA GLN A 95 22.41 14.91 0.93
C GLN A 95 21.28 15.05 -0.11
N VAL A 96 20.01 15.02 0.31
CA VAL A 96 18.86 15.08 -0.59
C VAL A 96 18.15 16.42 -0.46
N ASN A 97 17.98 17.10 -1.58
CA ASN A 97 17.25 18.36 -1.66
C ASN A 97 15.76 18.12 -1.94
N GLU A 98 14.89 18.98 -1.41
CA GLU A 98 13.44 18.96 -1.66
C GLU A 98 13.10 19.04 -3.15
N ASP A 99 13.81 19.89 -3.91
CA ASP A 99 13.56 20.07 -5.35
C ASP A 99 13.76 18.80 -6.17
N SER A 100 14.57 17.87 -5.65
CA SER A 100 14.81 16.55 -6.24
C SER A 100 13.67 15.57 -5.98
N MET A 101 12.72 15.90 -5.11
CA MET A 101 11.54 15.07 -4.88
C MET A 101 10.54 15.25 -6.02
N PRO A 102 10.05 14.16 -6.62
CA PRO A 102 9.01 14.24 -7.63
C PRO A 102 7.65 14.61 -7.00
N GLU A 103 6.85 15.42 -7.71
CA GLU A 103 5.42 15.49 -7.42
C GLU A 103 4.77 14.16 -7.81
N SER A 104 3.71 13.76 -7.11
CA SER A 104 2.98 12.54 -7.46
C SER A 104 1.49 12.62 -7.14
N PHE A 105 0.73 11.74 -7.78
CA PHE A 105 -0.60 11.36 -7.32
C PHE A 105 -0.51 10.00 -6.64
N ARG A 106 -1.00 9.90 -5.41
CA ARG A 106 -1.24 8.64 -4.72
C ARG A 106 -2.69 8.25 -4.88
N LEU A 107 -2.92 7.04 -5.35
CA LEU A 107 -4.25 6.50 -5.57
C LEU A 107 -4.51 5.37 -4.58
N THR A 108 -5.65 5.43 -3.91
CA THR A 108 -6.17 4.31 -3.11
C THR A 108 -7.12 3.52 -3.98
N THR A 109 -6.98 2.19 -3.98
CA THR A 109 -7.86 1.28 -4.74
C THR A 109 -8.80 0.53 -3.80
N GLU A 110 -9.86 -0.07 -4.33
CA GLU A 110 -10.82 -0.86 -3.53
C GLU A 110 -10.16 -2.00 -2.75
N ASN A 111 -9.14 -2.66 -3.32
CA ASN A 111 -8.41 -3.77 -2.72
C ASN A 111 -7.14 -4.10 -3.54
N ALA A 112 -6.34 -5.06 -3.08
CA ALA A 112 -5.07 -5.40 -3.72
C ALA A 112 -5.26 -6.04 -5.10
N ALA A 113 -6.39 -6.74 -5.33
CA ALA A 113 -6.70 -7.33 -6.63
C ALA A 113 -6.98 -6.24 -7.69
N THR A 114 -7.74 -5.19 -7.34
CA THR A 114 -7.97 -4.04 -8.21
C THR A 114 -6.65 -3.35 -8.59
N SER A 115 -5.77 -3.08 -7.61
CA SER A 115 -4.46 -2.51 -7.91
C SER A 115 -3.65 -3.38 -8.87
N ARG A 116 -3.75 -4.71 -8.73
CA ARG A 116 -3.09 -5.67 -9.61
C ARG A 116 -3.69 -5.67 -11.02
N GLU A 117 -5.00 -5.60 -11.13
CA GLU A 117 -5.69 -5.55 -12.43
C GLU A 117 -5.32 -4.29 -13.22
N ILE A 118 -5.19 -3.14 -12.54
CA ILE A 118 -4.70 -1.89 -13.16
C ILE A 118 -3.25 -2.06 -13.61
N ARG A 119 -2.38 -2.58 -12.73
CA ARG A 119 -0.94 -2.83 -12.99
C ARG A 119 -0.71 -3.75 -14.19
N ASP A 120 -1.44 -4.86 -14.24
CA ASP A 120 -1.22 -5.93 -15.21
C ASP A 120 -2.06 -5.72 -16.50
N GLY A 121 -2.89 -4.67 -16.54
CA GLY A 121 -3.76 -4.30 -17.66
C GLY A 121 -3.21 -3.13 -18.50
N SER A 122 -3.96 -2.71 -19.52
CA SER A 122 -3.54 -1.59 -20.38
C SER A 122 -3.59 -0.23 -19.70
N ALA A 123 -4.29 -0.12 -18.56
CA ALA A 123 -4.43 1.13 -17.83
C ALA A 123 -3.06 1.67 -17.35
N ALA A 124 -2.17 0.80 -16.87
CA ALA A 124 -0.82 1.21 -16.47
C ALA A 124 -0.04 1.81 -17.66
N ASP A 125 0.00 1.11 -18.79
CA ASP A 125 0.68 1.58 -20.01
C ASP A 125 0.09 2.91 -20.52
N GLU A 126 -1.24 3.04 -20.48
CA GLU A 126 -1.93 4.28 -20.87
C GLU A 126 -1.57 5.46 -19.97
N LEU A 127 -1.46 5.23 -18.65
CA LEU A 127 -1.06 6.23 -17.68
C LEU A 127 0.41 6.64 -17.88
N GLU A 128 1.30 5.67 -18.06
CA GLU A 128 2.72 5.93 -18.36
C GLU A 128 2.91 6.71 -19.65
N ALA A 129 2.06 6.49 -20.66
CA ALA A 129 2.11 7.21 -21.92
C ALA A 129 1.54 8.64 -21.85
N MET A 130 0.93 9.07 -20.73
CA MET A 130 0.35 10.40 -20.61
C MET A 130 1.44 11.49 -20.56
N PRO A 131 1.26 12.62 -21.26
CA PRO A 131 2.19 13.74 -21.16
C PRO A 131 2.30 14.27 -19.72
N GLY A 132 3.52 14.33 -19.19
CA GLY A 132 3.80 14.80 -17.82
C GLY A 132 3.82 13.69 -16.77
N VAL A 133 3.60 12.43 -17.16
CA VAL A 133 3.82 11.26 -16.30
C VAL A 133 5.24 10.75 -16.52
N ARG A 134 5.98 10.65 -15.43
CA ARG A 134 7.34 10.12 -15.39
C ARG A 134 7.34 8.61 -15.23
N GLU A 135 6.58 8.12 -14.25
CA GLU A 135 6.59 6.71 -13.86
C GLU A 135 5.33 6.36 -13.07
N VAL A 136 4.85 5.13 -13.23
CA VAL A 136 3.79 4.58 -12.40
C VAL A 136 4.35 3.43 -11.56
N ILE A 137 4.29 3.58 -10.23
CA ILE A 137 4.83 2.60 -9.30
C ILE A 137 3.69 1.91 -8.56
N PHE A 138 3.68 0.58 -8.67
CA PHE A 138 2.78 -0.30 -7.94
C PHE A 138 3.55 -1.03 -6.83
N PRO A 139 3.11 -0.92 -5.56
CA PRO A 139 3.55 -1.82 -4.50
C PRO A 139 3.21 -3.28 -4.81
N CYS A 140 3.86 -4.18 -4.08
CA CYS A 140 3.51 -5.59 -4.08
C CYS A 140 2.05 -5.80 -3.62
N THR A 141 1.36 -6.76 -4.23
CA THR A 141 -0.07 -7.03 -3.99
C THR A 141 -0.33 -8.42 -3.41
N THR A 142 0.72 -9.22 -3.21
CA THR A 142 0.66 -10.55 -2.58
C THR A 142 1.77 -10.71 -1.57
N ILE A 143 1.59 -11.63 -0.61
CA ILE A 143 2.58 -11.92 0.43
C ILE A 143 3.90 -12.38 -0.21
N GLU A 144 3.83 -13.22 -1.24
CA GLU A 144 4.99 -13.72 -1.97
C GLU A 144 5.75 -12.60 -2.69
N GLU A 145 5.04 -11.71 -3.41
CA GLU A 145 5.64 -10.53 -4.06
C GLU A 145 6.32 -9.61 -3.02
N CYS A 146 5.63 -9.34 -1.91
CA CYS A 146 6.16 -8.47 -0.87
C CYS A 146 7.38 -9.07 -0.17
N ARG A 147 7.35 -10.37 0.11
CA ARG A 147 8.50 -11.08 0.70
C ARG A 147 9.72 -11.00 -0.21
N GLN A 148 9.54 -11.21 -1.51
CA GLN A 148 10.64 -11.14 -2.47
C GLN A 148 11.23 -9.71 -2.54
N SER A 149 10.36 -8.70 -2.55
CA SER A 149 10.79 -7.29 -2.60
C SER A 149 11.68 -6.89 -1.42
N VAL A 150 11.41 -7.41 -0.22
CA VAL A 150 12.24 -7.16 0.98
C VAL A 150 13.61 -7.84 0.86
N VAL A 151 13.66 -9.04 0.27
CA VAL A 151 14.92 -9.76 0.04
C VAL A 151 15.83 -8.98 -0.91
N ASP A 152 15.26 -8.46 -2.01
CA ASP A 152 16.02 -7.72 -3.02
C ASP A 152 16.60 -6.41 -2.46
N GLN A 153 15.83 -5.66 -1.67
CA GLN A 153 16.30 -4.44 -1.00
C GLN A 153 17.46 -4.71 -0.02
N ASN A 154 17.42 -5.81 0.72
CA ASN A 154 18.50 -6.19 1.65
C ASN A 154 19.75 -6.67 0.91
N SER A 155 19.60 -7.29 -0.26
CA SER A 155 20.73 -7.68 -1.11
C SER A 155 21.50 -6.46 -1.62
N GLY A 156 20.80 -5.37 -1.96
CA GLY A 156 21.41 -4.11 -2.41
C GLY A 156 22.18 -3.33 -1.33
N ARG A 157 21.88 -3.53 -0.04
CA ARG A 157 22.61 -2.89 1.08
C ARG A 157 23.92 -3.59 1.47
N THR A 158 24.17 -4.80 0.97
CA THR A 158 25.35 -5.61 1.35
C THR A 158 26.47 -5.60 0.32
N SER A 159 26.34 -4.77 -0.73
CA SER A 159 27.35 -4.59 -1.81
C SER A 159 28.03 -3.24 -1.72
#